data_AF-Q2EGP5-F1
#
_entry.id   AF-Q2EGP5-F1
#
_cell.length_a   1.000
_cell.length_b   1.000
_cell.length_c   1.000
_cell.angle_alpha   90.00
_cell.angle_beta   90.00
_cell.angle_gamma   90.00
#
_symmetry.space_group_name_H-M   'P 1'
#
loop_
_entity.id
_entity.type
_entity.pdbx_description
1 polymer ?
#
loop_
_entity_poly.entity_id
_entity_poly.type
_entity_poly.pdbx_seq_one_letter_code
_entity_poly.pdbx_strand_id
1 'polypeptide(L)'
;KQETVEQLLSNIFDKEKNESAIVSVIQILLTLFETRRPAFEGHLDLCPPGMSHPSFSVNQSILEAVRPRLKDFHQLLQEPPKKTVLKTTWGVLDPPVGNTRLNVVRLVASLLQTNTHIINQELINLNMLGIILDMYFKYIWNNFLHIQVEICIAMILAMPPTQNDTEINRDDDQEPLFQKCRLV
;
A
#
# COMPACT_ATOMS: atom_id res chain seq x y z
N LYS A 1 8.68 -15.39 13.72
CA LYS A 1 8.63 -14.53 12.50
C LYS A 1 7.82 -13.26 12.76
N GLN A 2 6.59 -13.37 13.28
CA GLN A 2 5.76 -12.21 13.67
C GLN A 2 6.44 -11.25 14.65
N GLU A 3 6.90 -11.77 15.80
CA GLU A 3 7.59 -10.98 16.84
C GLU A 3 8.79 -10.17 16.29
N THR A 4 9.55 -10.75 15.34
CA THR A 4 10.67 -10.08 14.69
C THR A 4 10.21 -8.89 13.84
N VAL A 5 9.09 -9.02 13.13
CA VAL A 5 8.50 -7.93 12.33
C VAL A 5 7.97 -6.83 13.23
N GLU A 6 7.29 -7.19 14.33
CA GLU A 6 6.76 -6.24 15.31
C GLU A 6 7.87 -5.45 16.00
N GLN A 7 8.96 -6.12 16.41
CA GLN A 7 10.13 -5.47 16.99
C GLN A 7 10.82 -4.54 15.99
N LEU A 8 10.93 -4.95 14.72
CA LEU A 8 11.55 -4.16 13.67
C LEU A 8 10.73 -2.91 13.34
N LEU A 9 9.40 -3.03 13.25
CA LEU A 9 8.49 -1.90 13.11
C LEU A 9 8.57 -0.96 14.32
N SER A 10 8.58 -1.50 15.54
CA SER A 10 8.69 -0.70 16.76
C SER A 10 10.00 0.06 16.82
N ASN A 11 11.11 -0.56 16.38
CA ASN A 11 12.40 0.13 16.35
C ASN A 11 12.43 1.32 15.39
N ILE A 12 11.85 1.23 14.19
CA ILE A 12 11.91 2.34 13.22
C ILE A 12 10.95 3.49 13.53
N PHE A 13 9.82 3.21 14.18
CA PHE A 13 8.82 4.24 14.46
C PHE A 13 8.99 4.84 15.86
N ASP A 14 9.42 4.03 16.83
CA ASP A 14 9.48 4.44 18.24
C ASP A 14 10.90 4.89 18.65
N LYS A 15 11.96 4.40 17.97
CA LYS A 15 13.37 4.72 18.32
C LYS A 15 14.14 5.45 17.21
N GLU A 16 14.13 4.95 15.98
CA GLU A 16 14.98 5.44 14.88
C GLU A 16 14.20 6.08 13.73
N LYS A 17 14.04 7.41 13.73
CA LYS A 17 13.43 8.16 12.62
C LYS A 17 14.41 8.45 11.47
N ASN A 18 15.21 7.46 11.08
CA ASN A 18 16.14 7.60 9.97
C ASN A 18 15.50 7.15 8.65
N GLU A 19 15.59 7.99 7.62
CA GLU A 19 15.00 7.74 6.30
C GLU A 19 15.45 6.40 5.72
N SER A 20 16.77 6.11 5.76
CA SER A 20 17.32 4.86 5.22
C SER A 20 16.84 3.62 5.96
N ALA A 21 16.71 3.70 7.29
CA ALA A 21 16.21 2.60 8.10
C ALA A 21 14.74 2.30 7.76
N ILE A 22 13.91 3.34 7.67
CA ILE A 22 12.49 3.22 7.30
C ILE A 22 12.35 2.60 5.91
N VAL A 23 13.08 3.10 4.91
CA VAL A 23 13.04 2.56 3.55
C VAL A 23 13.50 1.10 3.52
N SER A 24 14.55 0.75 4.26
CA SER A 24 15.06 -0.64 4.31
C SER A 24 14.03 -1.59 4.93
N VAL A 25 13.37 -1.17 6.01
CA VAL A 25 12.28 -1.95 6.63
C VAL A 25 11.12 -2.15 5.67
N ILE A 26 10.70 -1.09 4.98
CA ILE A 26 9.62 -1.21 3.99
C ILE A 26 10.01 -2.18 2.87
N GLN A 27 11.26 -2.14 2.40
CA GLN A 27 11.76 -3.09 1.39
C GLN A 27 11.79 -4.53 1.89
N ILE A 28 12.12 -4.77 3.16
CA ILE A 28 12.04 -6.10 3.76
C ILE A 28 10.58 -6.57 3.79
N LEU A 29 9.64 -5.72 4.23
CA LEU A 29 8.21 -6.05 4.21
C LEU A 29 7.73 -6.36 2.79
N LEU A 30 8.08 -5.50 1.81
CA LEU A 30 7.79 -5.73 0.40
C LEU A 30 8.35 -7.07 -0.05
N THR A 31 9.60 -7.41 0.27
CA THR A 31 10.18 -8.71 -0.06
C THR A 31 9.42 -9.87 0.59
N LEU A 32 8.97 -9.72 1.83
CA LEU A 32 8.16 -10.74 2.51
C LEU A 32 6.77 -10.91 1.88
N PHE A 33 6.23 -9.86 1.25
CA PHE A 33 4.99 -9.92 0.46
C PHE A 33 5.23 -10.38 -0.99
N GLU A 34 6.37 -10.02 -1.59
CA GLU A 34 6.76 -10.25 -2.98
C GLU A 34 7.47 -11.60 -3.20
N THR A 35 7.98 -12.28 -2.17
CA THR A 35 8.66 -13.60 -2.28
C THR A 35 7.78 -14.74 -2.82
N ARG A 36 6.52 -14.46 -3.17
CA ARG A 36 5.64 -15.33 -3.97
C ARG A 36 5.31 -14.80 -5.37
N ARG A 37 6.08 -13.85 -5.91
CA ARG A 37 5.87 -13.29 -7.25
C ARG A 37 7.00 -13.69 -8.21
N PRO A 38 6.69 -14.18 -9.43
CA PRO A 38 7.56 -13.92 -10.58
C PRO A 38 7.51 -12.42 -10.91
N ALA A 39 8.66 -11.82 -11.21
CA ALA A 39 8.79 -10.38 -11.48
C ALA A 39 7.70 -9.89 -12.44
N PHE A 40 6.99 -8.82 -12.06
CA PHE A 40 6.05 -8.14 -12.95
C PHE A 40 6.84 -7.22 -13.87
N GLU A 41 7.46 -7.82 -14.88
CA GLU A 41 7.95 -7.08 -16.03
C GLU A 41 6.77 -6.82 -16.97
N GLY A 42 6.20 -5.63 -16.88
CA GLY A 42 5.73 -4.85 -18.04
C GLY A 42 4.78 -5.48 -19.08
N HIS A 43 4.14 -6.63 -18.84
CA HIS A 43 3.12 -7.19 -19.73
C HIS A 43 1.80 -7.28 -18.97
N LEU A 44 0.88 -6.37 -19.33
CA LEU A 44 -0.56 -6.57 -19.10
C LEU A 44 -1.00 -7.75 -19.99
N ASP A 45 -0.62 -8.97 -19.62
CA ASP A 45 -1.33 -10.14 -20.12
C ASP A 45 -2.67 -10.15 -19.40
N LEU A 46 -3.70 -9.71 -20.13
CA LEU A 46 -5.08 -10.02 -19.82
C LEU A 46 -5.20 -11.54 -19.72
N CYS A 47 -5.10 -12.08 -18.49
CA CYS A 47 -5.37 -13.50 -18.29
C CYS A 47 -6.81 -13.79 -18.76
N PRO A 48 -7.03 -14.88 -19.52
CA PRO A 48 -8.36 -15.28 -19.91
C PRO A 48 -9.20 -15.58 -18.64
N PRO A 49 -10.52 -15.32 -18.67
CA PRO A 49 -11.39 -15.60 -17.53
C PRO A 49 -11.47 -17.11 -17.32
N GLY A 50 -10.73 -17.62 -16.33
CA GLY A 50 -10.67 -19.06 -16.04
C GLY A 50 -9.36 -19.57 -15.44
N MET A 51 -8.29 -18.76 -15.40
CA MET A 51 -7.07 -19.13 -14.66
C MET A 51 -7.21 -18.68 -13.21
N SER A 52 -7.24 -19.65 -12.29
CA SER A 52 -7.17 -19.45 -10.84
C SER A 52 -6.07 -18.44 -10.52
N HIS A 53 -6.46 -17.32 -9.92
CA HIS A 53 -5.55 -16.33 -9.38
C HIS A 53 -4.42 -17.04 -8.62
N PRO A 54 -3.14 -16.66 -8.80
CA PRO A 54 -2.10 -17.13 -7.91
C PRO A 54 -2.53 -16.77 -6.49
N SER A 55 -2.89 -17.77 -5.70
CA SER A 55 -3.28 -17.59 -4.32
C SER A 55 -2.02 -17.13 -3.58
N PHE A 56 -1.90 -15.81 -3.42
CA PHE A 56 -0.86 -15.18 -2.63
C PHE A 56 -1.09 -15.59 -1.17
N SER A 57 -0.54 -16.73 -0.78
CA SER A 57 -0.51 -17.14 0.62
C SER A 57 0.61 -16.36 1.32
N VAL A 58 0.32 -15.09 1.58
CA VAL A 58 1.08 -14.28 2.53
C VAL A 58 0.87 -14.87 3.93
N ASN A 59 1.91 -14.89 4.75
CA ASN A 59 1.77 -15.35 6.13
C ASN A 59 0.84 -14.38 6.88
N GLN A 60 -0.34 -14.85 7.29
CA GLN A 60 -1.33 -14.07 8.04
C GLN A 60 -0.72 -13.34 9.25
N SER A 61 0.25 -13.98 9.91
CA SER A 61 0.98 -13.42 11.05
C SER A 61 1.81 -12.16 10.72
N ILE A 62 2.25 -11.98 9.46
CA ILE A 62 2.93 -10.76 9.03
C ILE A 62 1.91 -9.64 8.82
N LEU A 63 0.74 -9.94 8.27
CA LEU A 63 -0.34 -8.97 8.09
C LEU A 63 -0.86 -8.47 9.45
N GLU A 64 -0.99 -9.37 10.42
CA GLU A 64 -1.36 -9.02 11.80
C GLU A 64 -0.35 -8.09 12.47
N ALA A 65 0.97 -8.30 12.25
CA ALA A 65 2.02 -7.41 12.74
C ALA A 65 2.01 -6.03 12.09
N VAL A 66 1.70 -5.95 10.79
CA VAL A 66 1.72 -4.70 10.02
C VAL A 66 0.49 -3.84 10.27
N ARG A 67 -0.69 -4.46 10.41
CA ARG A 67 -1.98 -3.77 10.63
C ARG A 67 -1.91 -2.63 11.65
N PRO A 68 -1.47 -2.83 12.91
CA PRO A 68 -1.49 -1.77 13.92
C PRO A 68 -0.52 -0.60 13.62
N ARG A 69 0.45 -0.82 12.72
CA ARG A 69 1.45 0.18 12.30
C ARG A 69 1.04 0.90 11.01
N LEU A 70 -0.10 0.58 10.40
CA LEU A 70 -0.59 1.29 9.20
C LEU A 70 -0.80 2.79 9.44
N LYS A 71 -1.19 3.19 10.65
CA LYS A 71 -1.26 4.59 11.08
C LYS A 71 0.10 5.31 11.01
N ASP A 72 1.19 4.60 11.26
CA ASP A 72 2.53 5.20 11.24
C ASP A 72 3.00 5.37 9.79
N PHE A 73 2.67 4.41 8.91
CA PHE A 73 2.89 4.54 7.47
C PHE A 73 2.04 5.67 6.86
N HIS A 74 0.79 5.81 7.29
CA HIS A 74 -0.06 6.96 6.96
C HIS A 74 0.64 8.27 7.34
N GLN A 75 1.17 8.37 8.56
CA GLN A 75 1.90 9.55 9.01
C GLN A 75 3.14 9.82 8.14
N LEU A 76 3.88 8.80 7.69
CA LEU A 76 5.02 8.99 6.78
C LEU A 76 4.62 9.57 5.41
N LEU A 77 3.41 9.29 4.91
CA LEU A 77 2.88 9.93 3.70
C LEU A 77 2.63 11.43 3.94
N GLN A 78 2.14 11.81 5.11
CA GLN A 78 1.88 13.21 5.43
C GLN A 78 3.17 13.96 5.77
N GLU A 79 4.02 13.38 6.61
CA GLU A 79 5.19 13.98 7.23
C GLU A 79 6.43 13.07 7.09
N PRO A 80 7.08 13.05 5.92
CA PRO A 80 8.27 12.23 5.72
C PRO A 80 9.49 12.79 6.47
N PRO A 81 10.40 11.93 6.98
CA PRO A 81 11.63 12.34 7.63
C PRO A 81 12.64 12.90 6.62
N LYS A 82 13.19 14.08 6.93
CA LYS A 82 14.11 14.91 6.12
C LYS A 82 13.52 15.39 4.78
N LYS A 83 13.68 16.69 4.51
CA LYS A 83 13.27 17.33 3.25
C LYS A 83 14.40 18.19 2.73
N THR A 84 15.11 17.69 1.73
CA THR A 84 15.83 18.56 0.82
C THR A 84 14.84 19.06 -0.22
N VAL A 85 14.64 20.37 -0.24
CA VAL A 85 13.81 21.04 -1.23
C VAL A 85 14.34 20.71 -2.63
N LEU A 86 13.49 20.19 -3.52
CA LEU A 86 13.91 19.87 -4.88
C LEU A 86 13.68 21.09 -5.78
N LYS A 87 14.77 21.70 -6.25
CA LYS A 87 14.71 22.75 -7.27
C LYS A 87 14.58 22.09 -8.64
N THR A 88 13.51 22.41 -9.35
CA THR A 88 13.25 21.98 -10.72
C THR A 88 13.32 23.17 -11.67
N THR A 89 13.40 22.93 -12.98
CA THR A 89 13.30 23.98 -14.00
C THR A 89 11.94 24.69 -13.98
N TRP A 90 10.92 24.09 -13.36
CA TRP A 90 9.56 24.59 -13.21
C TRP A 90 9.28 25.20 -11.84
N GLY A 91 10.32 25.41 -11.02
CA GLY A 91 10.21 25.99 -9.69
C GLY A 91 10.58 25.00 -8.58
N VAL A 92 10.16 25.31 -7.36
CA VAL A 92 10.52 24.58 -6.16
C VAL A 92 9.45 23.57 -5.80
N LEU A 93 9.83 22.29 -5.70
CA LEU A 93 8.96 21.22 -5.22
C LEU A 93 9.26 20.93 -3.74
N ASP A 94 8.36 21.37 -2.87
CA ASP A 94 8.45 21.14 -1.42
C ASP A 94 7.10 20.69 -0.82
N PRO A 95 7.04 19.53 -0.14
CA PRO A 95 8.06 18.49 -0.16
C PRO A 95 8.08 17.75 -1.49
N PRO A 96 9.24 17.27 -1.98
CA PRO A 96 9.26 16.24 -3.00
C PRO A 96 8.58 14.96 -2.45
N VAL A 97 8.20 14.03 -3.34
CA VAL A 97 7.69 12.71 -2.92
C VAL A 97 8.72 12.00 -2.03
N GLY A 98 9.98 11.96 -2.47
CA GLY A 98 11.06 11.29 -1.75
C GLY A 98 10.94 9.76 -1.72
N ASN A 99 12.00 9.10 -1.28
CA ASN A 99 12.04 7.63 -1.25
C ASN A 99 11.09 7.05 -0.20
N THR A 100 10.97 7.69 0.97
CA THR A 100 10.10 7.19 2.03
C THR A 100 8.65 7.09 1.58
N ARG A 101 8.06 8.19 1.08
CA ARG A 101 6.65 8.15 0.66
C ARG A 101 6.43 7.18 -0.49
N LEU A 102 7.33 7.16 -1.48
CA LEU A 102 7.21 6.25 -2.62
C LEU A 102 7.21 4.79 -2.17
N ASN A 103 8.10 4.41 -1.25
CA ASN A 103 8.12 3.05 -0.71
C ASN A 103 6.87 2.74 0.13
N VAL A 104 6.30 3.72 0.84
CA VAL A 104 5.00 3.53 1.53
C VAL A 104 3.88 3.30 0.52
N VAL A 105 3.79 4.05 -0.58
CA VAL A 105 2.77 3.81 -1.62
C VAL A 105 2.93 2.41 -2.23
N ARG A 106 4.17 1.97 -2.49
CA ARG A 106 4.47 0.59 -2.92
C ARG A 106 3.96 -0.45 -1.92
N LEU A 107 4.18 -0.21 -0.62
CA LEU A 107 3.72 -1.09 0.44
C LEU A 107 2.19 -1.21 0.44
N VAL A 108 1.48 -0.09 0.28
CA VAL A 108 0.01 -0.07 0.19
C VAL A 108 -0.47 -0.86 -1.02
N ALA A 109 0.16 -0.70 -2.19
CA ALA A 109 -0.17 -1.48 -3.38
C ALA A 109 0.01 -2.99 -3.14
N SER A 110 1.08 -3.40 -2.46
CA SER A 110 1.33 -4.81 -2.09
C SER A 110 0.35 -5.34 -1.05
N LEU A 111 -0.10 -4.50 -0.12
CA LEU A 111 -1.12 -4.86 0.87
C LEU A 111 -2.51 -5.04 0.24
N LEU A 112 -2.89 -4.17 -0.71
CA LEU A 112 -4.12 -4.33 -1.47
C LEU A 112 -4.12 -5.66 -2.25
N GLN A 113 -2.98 -6.02 -2.85
CA GLN A 113 -2.84 -7.30 -3.56
C GLN A 113 -3.11 -8.54 -2.70
N THR A 114 -2.93 -8.49 -1.38
CA THR A 114 -3.23 -9.64 -0.52
C THR A 114 -4.74 -9.88 -0.36
N ASN A 115 -5.57 -8.92 -0.81
CA ASN A 115 -7.04 -8.94 -0.73
C ASN A 115 -7.56 -9.39 0.64
N THR A 116 -6.88 -8.98 1.70
CA THR A 116 -7.23 -9.37 3.07
C THR A 116 -8.21 -8.36 3.64
N HIS A 117 -9.45 -8.77 3.90
CA HIS A 117 -10.53 -7.87 4.35
C HIS A 117 -10.11 -6.96 5.50
N ILE A 118 -9.46 -7.52 6.52
CA ILE A 118 -9.00 -6.78 7.71
C ILE A 118 -8.04 -5.64 7.36
N ILE A 119 -7.13 -5.85 6.40
CA ILE A 119 -6.17 -4.84 5.95
C ILE A 119 -6.86 -3.79 5.09
N ASN A 120 -7.73 -4.22 4.17
CA ASN A 120 -8.49 -3.31 3.31
C ASN A 120 -9.36 -2.35 4.14
N GLN A 121 -10.05 -2.86 5.17
CA GLN A 121 -10.82 -2.05 6.11
C GLN A 121 -9.95 -1.02 6.84
N GLU A 122 -8.75 -1.40 7.30
CA GLU A 122 -7.85 -0.47 7.96
C GLU A 122 -7.35 0.63 7.00
N LEU A 123 -7.06 0.28 5.74
CA LEU A 123 -6.65 1.24 4.71
C LEU A 123 -7.78 2.25 4.39
N ILE A 124 -9.04 1.79 4.37
CA ILE A 124 -10.22 2.65 4.21
C ILE A 124 -10.38 3.58 5.41
N ASN A 125 -10.31 3.05 6.64
CA ASN A 125 -10.47 3.80 7.87
C ASN A 125 -9.42 4.92 8.01
N LEU A 126 -8.19 4.66 7.57
CA LEU A 126 -7.11 5.64 7.54
C LEU A 126 -7.17 6.58 6.32
N ASN A 127 -8.13 6.41 5.41
CA ASN A 127 -8.23 7.13 4.14
C ASN A 127 -6.91 7.15 3.36
N MET A 128 -6.17 6.04 3.39
CA MET A 128 -4.83 5.93 2.78
C MET A 128 -4.88 6.21 1.28
N LEU A 129 -5.91 5.70 0.61
CA LEU A 129 -6.07 5.84 -0.83
C LEU A 129 -6.45 7.25 -1.25
N GLY A 130 -7.24 7.97 -0.45
CA GLY A 130 -7.49 9.39 -0.67
C GLY A 130 -6.20 10.20 -0.67
N ILE A 131 -5.30 9.95 0.29
CA ILE A 131 -3.99 10.64 0.35
C ILE A 131 -3.10 10.27 -0.84
N ILE A 132 -3.07 9.00 -1.23
CA ILE A 132 -2.30 8.55 -2.40
C ILE A 132 -2.83 9.22 -3.68
N LEU A 133 -4.14 9.38 -3.81
CA LEU A 133 -4.77 10.06 -4.93
C LEU A 133 -4.48 11.58 -4.91
N ASP A 134 -4.52 12.22 -3.75
CA ASP A 134 -4.10 13.62 -3.61
C ASP A 134 -2.64 13.81 -4.03
N MET A 135 -1.77 12.85 -3.69
CA MET A 135 -0.38 12.85 -4.12
C MET A 135 -0.25 12.70 -5.65
N TYR A 136 -1.08 11.89 -6.31
CA TYR A 136 -1.11 11.78 -7.78
C TYR A 136 -1.29 13.15 -8.44
N PHE A 137 -2.30 13.91 -8.00
CA PHE A 137 -2.59 15.24 -8.55
C PHE A 137 -1.55 16.28 -8.15
N LYS A 138 -0.98 16.17 -6.95
CA LYS A 138 0.07 17.10 -6.49
C LYS A 138 1.39 16.90 -7.23
N TYR A 139 1.75 15.67 -7.58
CA TYR A 139 3.05 15.29 -8.12
C TYR A 139 2.95 14.80 -9.56
N ILE A 140 2.35 15.61 -10.43
CA ILE A 140 2.06 15.27 -11.83
C ILE A 140 3.28 14.80 -12.64
N TRP A 141 4.51 15.17 -12.24
CA TRP A 141 5.74 14.81 -12.94
C TRP A 141 6.46 13.57 -12.35
N ASN A 142 5.90 12.92 -11.32
CA ASN A 142 6.56 11.79 -10.67
C ASN A 142 6.05 10.45 -11.22
N ASN A 143 6.69 9.94 -12.28
CA ASN A 143 6.29 8.69 -12.94
C ASN A 143 6.27 7.48 -11.99
N PHE A 144 7.22 7.39 -11.06
CA PHE A 144 7.26 6.28 -10.10
C PHE A 144 6.04 6.27 -9.18
N LEU A 145 5.60 7.44 -8.73
CA LEU A 145 4.38 7.56 -7.95
C LEU A 145 3.17 7.13 -8.78
N HIS A 146 3.04 7.68 -10.00
CA HIS A 146 1.90 7.41 -10.88
C HIS A 146 1.72 5.93 -11.18
N ILE A 147 2.81 5.21 -11.49
CA ILE A 147 2.78 3.76 -11.72
C ILE A 147 2.23 3.04 -10.48
N GLN A 148 2.61 3.45 -9.27
CA GLN A 148 2.11 2.81 -8.04
C GLN A 148 0.64 3.13 -7.77
N VAL A 149 0.19 4.36 -8.07
CA VAL A 149 -1.23 4.72 -7.95
C VAL A 149 -2.08 3.92 -8.94
N GLU A 150 -1.61 3.76 -10.17
CA GLU A 150 -2.28 2.95 -11.19
C GLU A 150 -2.42 1.49 -10.74
N ILE A 151 -1.36 0.91 -10.16
CA ILE A 151 -1.42 -0.44 -9.57
C ILE A 151 -2.47 -0.48 -8.45
N CYS A 152 -2.49 0.47 -7.53
CA CYS A 152 -3.51 0.52 -6.47
C CYS A 152 -4.93 0.53 -7.05
N ILE A 153 -5.20 1.39 -8.04
CA ILE A 153 -6.51 1.51 -8.69
C ILE A 153 -6.88 0.20 -9.39
N ALA A 154 -5.98 -0.38 -10.17
CA ALA A 154 -6.20 -1.63 -10.87
C ALA A 154 -6.53 -2.77 -9.90
N MET A 155 -5.85 -2.85 -8.75
CA MET A 155 -6.14 -3.85 -7.73
C MET A 155 -7.54 -3.67 -7.14
N ILE A 156 -7.92 -2.44 -6.81
CA ILE A 156 -9.25 -2.15 -6.23
C ILE A 156 -10.36 -2.49 -7.22
N LEU A 157 -10.17 -2.19 -8.51
CA LEU A 157 -11.14 -2.49 -9.56
C LEU A 157 -11.23 -3.98 -9.90
N ALA A 158 -10.12 -4.72 -9.78
CA ALA A 158 -10.06 -6.15 -10.08
C ALA A 158 -10.53 -7.04 -8.91
N MET A 159 -10.74 -6.49 -7.71
CA MET A 159 -11.20 -7.27 -6.57
C MET A 159 -12.67 -7.67 -6.72
N PRO A 160 -13.02 -8.97 -6.62
CA PRO A 160 -14.41 -9.37 -6.51
C PRO A 160 -15.01 -8.77 -5.23
N PRO A 161 -16.29 -8.36 -5.24
CA PRO A 161 -16.98 -7.94 -4.02
C PRO A 161 -16.83 -9.08 -3.00
N THR A 162 -16.37 -8.76 -1.79
CA THR A 162 -16.05 -9.74 -0.76
C THR A 162 -17.23 -10.69 -0.55
N GLN A 163 -17.13 -11.91 -1.08
CA GLN A 163 -18.01 -12.99 -0.71
C GLN A 163 -17.57 -13.44 0.67
N ASN A 164 -18.32 -13.04 1.69
CA ASN A 164 -18.15 -13.54 3.04
C ASN A 164 -18.45 -15.04 3.03
N ASP A 165 -17.41 -15.87 3.13
CA ASP A 165 -17.53 -17.30 3.47
C ASP A 165 -17.94 -17.43 4.94
N THR A 166 -19.14 -16.96 5.28
CA THR A 166 -19.88 -17.37 6.48
C THR A 166 -21.32 -16.91 6.33
N GLU A 167 -22.19 -17.87 6.02
CA GLU A 167 -23.62 -17.73 6.27
C GLU A 167 -23.80 -17.35 7.75
N ILE A 168 -24.30 -16.15 8.03
CA ILE A 168 -25.40 -15.82 8.95
C ILE A 168 -25.55 -14.28 9.00
N ASN A 169 -26.75 -13.85 8.62
CA ASN A 169 -27.37 -12.52 8.73
C ASN A 169 -27.02 -11.42 7.72
N ARG A 170 -28.11 -10.83 7.24
CA ARG A 170 -28.29 -10.00 6.05
C ARG A 170 -27.97 -8.53 6.33
N ASP A 171 -27.68 -7.84 5.23
CA ASP A 171 -28.12 -6.47 4.92
C ASP A 171 -27.30 -5.27 5.40
N ASP A 172 -25.97 -5.38 5.46
CA ASP A 172 -25.14 -4.17 5.43
C ASP A 172 -23.85 -4.39 4.64
N ASP A 173 -23.56 -3.45 3.75
CA ASP A 173 -22.20 -3.14 3.30
C ASP A 173 -21.52 -3.97 2.18
N GLN A 174 -22.27 -4.49 1.21
CA GLN A 174 -21.72 -5.00 -0.07
C GLN A 174 -21.31 -3.88 -1.06
N GLU A 175 -21.01 -2.67 -0.57
CA GLU A 175 -20.46 -1.64 -1.44
C GLU A 175 -19.05 -2.03 -1.92
N PRO A 176 -18.76 -1.90 -3.22
CA PRO A 176 -17.47 -2.27 -3.77
C PRO A 176 -16.37 -1.36 -3.21
N LEU A 177 -15.17 -1.92 -3.07
CA LEU A 177 -14.04 -1.26 -2.40
C LEU A 177 -13.73 0.12 -2.98
N PHE A 178 -13.90 0.32 -4.30
CA PHE A 178 -13.67 1.62 -4.94
C PHE A 178 -14.60 2.73 -4.42
N GLN A 179 -15.85 2.38 -4.06
CA GLN A 179 -16.82 3.33 -3.52
C GLN A 179 -16.44 3.70 -2.07
N LYS A 180 -16.03 2.72 -1.27
CA LYS A 180 -15.53 2.95 0.10
C LYS A 180 -14.23 3.75 0.11
N CYS A 181 -13.39 3.59 -0.91
CA CYS A 181 -12.17 4.38 -1.10
C CYS A 181 -12.40 5.77 -1.72
N ARG A 182 -13.66 6.18 -1.93
CA ARG A 182 -14.04 7.48 -2.53
C ARG A 182 -13.35 7.77 -3.87
N LEU A 183 -13.20 6.73 -4.69
CA LEU A 183 -12.62 6.86 -6.03
C LEU A 183 -13.64 7.39 -7.07
N VAL A 184 -14.90 7.57 -6.68
CA VAL A 184 -16.02 8.13 -7.48
C VAL A 184 -16.84 9.05 -6.60
#